data_AF-A0A7G1KT18-F1
#
_entry.id   AF-A0A7G1KT18-F1
#
_cell.length_a   1.000
_cell.length_b   1.000
_cell.length_c   1.000
_cell.angle_alpha   90.00
_cell.angle_beta   90.00
_cell.angle_gamma   90.00
#
_symmetry.space_group_name_H-M   'P 1'
#
loop_
_entity.id
_entity.type
_entity.pdbx_description
1 polymer ?
#
loop_
_entity_poly.entity_id
_entity_poly.type
_entity_poly.pdbx_seq_one_letter_code
_entity_poly.pdbx_strand_id
1 'polypeptide(L)'
;MTSGTSPFLAALTDFEHTVRADDVRATRAAHEALARALDTVTPEELAVAGPRLAAVLDAVPLGGQANIAVLIGACVDNGADATVCGPPVLTGLIVNLGYAVGFARAWLDRVGGELPDPDGELPPELLDMGAVEVVLSWWTLDGWVRAGLDFLRRPEIRHGLDRETLDHLSALHTDLTELTGRRYDELAAVLAGTEAPPAAGE
;
A
#
# COMPACT_ATOMS: atom_id res chain seq x y z
N MET A 1 16.36 31.40 18.14
CA MET A 1 15.76 30.05 18.17
C MET A 1 16.37 29.31 17.02
N THR A 2 17.32 28.41 17.27
CA THR A 2 18.03 27.68 16.23
C THR A 2 17.05 26.76 15.51
N SER A 3 16.81 27.00 14.23
CA SER A 3 16.07 26.11 13.33
C SER A 3 16.82 24.78 13.22
N GLY A 4 16.56 23.86 14.15
CA GLY A 4 16.98 22.47 14.03
C GLY A 4 15.97 21.77 13.12
N THR A 5 16.44 21.22 12.00
CA THR A 5 15.61 20.38 11.13
C THR A 5 15.05 19.23 11.96
N SER A 6 13.73 19.04 11.89
CA SER A 6 13.04 17.92 12.51
C SER A 6 13.75 16.58 12.22
N PRO A 7 13.98 15.72 13.22
CA PRO A 7 14.55 14.39 13.01
C PRO A 7 13.77 13.58 11.97
N PHE A 8 12.45 13.70 11.95
CA PHE A 8 11.58 13.03 10.99
C PHE A 8 11.77 13.57 9.57
N LEU A 9 11.73 14.90 9.38
CA LEU A 9 11.90 15.50 8.05
C LEU A 9 13.33 15.34 7.51
N ALA A 10 14.33 15.26 8.39
CA ALA A 10 15.69 14.89 8.02
C ALA A 10 15.74 13.45 7.51
N ALA A 11 15.21 12.48 8.27
CA ALA A 11 15.12 11.08 7.85
C ALA A 11 14.33 10.90 6.55
N LEU A 12 13.26 11.68 6.34
CA LEU A 12 12.51 11.68 5.08
C LEU A 12 13.36 12.14 3.90
N THR A 13 14.16 13.18 4.10
CA THR A 13 15.05 13.70 3.05
C THR A 13 16.12 12.68 2.68
N ASP A 14 16.68 11.98 3.67
CA ASP A 14 17.62 10.89 3.45
C ASP A 14 16.95 9.70 2.74
N PHE A 15 15.72 9.35 3.15
CA PHE A 15 14.93 8.30 2.49
C PHE A 15 14.69 8.61 1.02
N GLU A 16 14.17 9.79 0.69
CA GLU A 16 13.96 10.20 -0.71
C GLU A 16 15.26 10.20 -1.51
N HIS A 17 16.39 10.62 -0.90
CA HIS A 17 17.68 10.59 -1.56
C HIS A 17 18.12 9.16 -1.91
N THR A 18 18.01 8.25 -0.94
CA THR A 18 18.41 6.84 -1.11
C THR A 18 17.51 6.10 -2.09
N VAL A 19 16.20 6.39 -2.09
CA VAL A 19 15.24 5.88 -3.09
C VAL A 19 15.65 6.32 -4.50
N ARG A 20 15.93 7.62 -4.69
CA ARG A 20 16.34 8.15 -6.00
C ARG A 20 17.71 7.64 -6.46
N ALA A 21 18.56 7.24 -5.52
CA ALA A 21 19.87 6.66 -5.80
C ALA A 21 19.81 5.15 -6.10
N ASP A 22 18.62 4.52 -5.98
CA ASP A 22 18.42 3.07 -6.12
C ASP A 22 19.32 2.23 -5.19
N ASP A 23 19.65 2.78 -4.00
CA ASP A 23 20.40 2.05 -2.98
C ASP A 23 19.43 1.35 -2.03
N VAL A 24 19.12 0.08 -2.32
CA VAL A 24 18.17 -0.73 -1.54
C VAL A 24 18.57 -0.83 -0.06
N ARG A 25 19.87 -0.98 0.24
CA ARG A 25 20.34 -1.15 1.62
C ARG A 25 20.21 0.16 2.38
N ALA A 26 20.61 1.28 1.77
CA ALA A 26 20.48 2.60 2.37
C ALA A 26 19.02 3.00 2.52
N THR A 27 18.17 2.69 1.53
CA THR A 27 16.73 2.94 1.57
C THR A 27 16.07 2.21 2.74
N ARG A 28 16.41 0.94 2.97
CA ARG A 28 15.91 0.19 4.13
C ARG A 28 16.34 0.83 5.44
N ALA A 29 17.60 1.24 5.58
CA ALA A 29 18.09 1.90 6.79
C ALA A 29 17.41 3.25 7.03
N ALA A 30 17.16 4.02 5.97
CA ALA A 30 16.44 5.30 6.03
C ALA A 30 14.96 5.09 6.37
N HIS A 31 14.31 4.04 5.84
CA HIS A 31 12.95 3.67 6.21
C HIS A 31 12.84 3.30 7.70
N GLU A 32 13.78 2.51 8.23
CA GLU A 32 13.83 2.20 9.67
C GLU A 32 14.06 3.48 10.52
N ALA A 33 14.84 4.44 10.01
CA ALA A 33 15.03 5.74 10.69
C ALA A 33 13.76 6.59 10.69
N LEU A 34 13.02 6.61 9.57
CA LEU A 34 11.69 7.21 9.49
C LEU A 34 10.74 6.59 10.51
N ALA A 35 10.64 5.26 10.54
CA ALA A 35 9.77 4.54 11.46
C ALA A 35 10.08 4.87 12.94
N ARG A 36 11.35 4.95 13.32
CA ARG A 36 11.76 5.35 14.68
C ARG A 36 11.43 6.80 15.02
N ALA A 37 11.39 7.69 14.03
CA ALA A 37 11.09 9.10 14.27
C ALA A 37 9.58 9.39 14.38
N LEU A 38 8.71 8.43 14.01
CA LEU A 38 7.26 8.57 14.09
C LEU A 38 6.75 8.81 15.51
N ASP A 39 7.43 8.29 16.54
CA ASP A 39 7.02 8.51 17.94
C ASP A 39 7.09 9.98 18.37
N THR A 40 7.81 10.82 17.60
CA THR A 40 8.05 12.23 17.91
C THR A 40 7.54 13.19 16.84
N VAL A 41 6.91 12.67 15.79
CA VAL A 41 6.46 13.48 14.65
C VAL A 41 5.24 14.31 15.01
N THR A 42 5.18 15.56 14.53
CA THR A 42 3.99 16.40 14.70
C THR A 42 3.02 16.24 13.52
N PRO A 43 1.72 16.56 13.71
CA PRO A 43 0.76 16.58 12.59
C PRO A 43 1.20 17.49 11.44
N GLU A 44 1.83 18.63 11.71
CA GLU A 44 2.33 19.53 10.67
C GLU A 44 3.45 18.90 9.85
N GLU A 45 4.32 18.11 10.49
CA GLU A 45 5.38 17.38 9.80
C GLU A 45 4.83 16.25 8.94
N LEU A 46 3.79 15.55 9.43
CA LEU A 46 3.06 14.55 8.64
C LEU A 46 2.34 15.18 7.44
N ALA A 47 1.74 16.35 7.62
CA ALA A 47 1.10 17.09 6.53
C ALA A 47 2.10 17.44 5.40
N VAL A 48 3.36 17.76 5.76
CA VAL A 48 4.45 17.97 4.80
C VAL A 48 4.96 16.66 4.19
N ALA A 49 5.02 15.59 4.98
CA ALA A 49 5.58 14.31 4.55
C ALA A 49 4.69 13.53 3.57
N GLY A 50 3.36 13.60 3.72
CA GLY A 50 2.43 12.84 2.87
C GLY A 50 2.67 13.03 1.37
N PRO A 51 2.62 14.26 0.82
CA PRO A 51 2.86 14.51 -0.60
C PRO A 51 4.26 14.11 -1.06
N ARG A 52 5.25 14.25 -0.18
CA ARG A 52 6.66 13.91 -0.43
C ARG A 52 6.86 12.40 -0.58
N LEU A 53 6.29 11.62 0.34
CA LEU A 53 6.29 10.16 0.29
C LEU A 53 5.52 9.64 -0.93
N ALA A 54 4.35 10.23 -1.21
CA ALA A 54 3.54 9.90 -2.38
C ALA A 54 4.30 10.09 -3.70
N ALA A 55 5.12 11.16 -3.79
CA ALA A 55 5.91 11.47 -4.99
C ALA A 55 7.08 10.52 -5.26
N VAL A 56 7.46 9.66 -4.30
CA VAL A 56 8.54 8.68 -4.47
C VAL A 56 8.06 7.23 -4.34
N LEU A 57 6.76 7.00 -4.12
CA LEU A 57 6.21 5.69 -3.78
C LEU A 57 6.51 4.61 -4.84
N ASP A 58 6.44 4.98 -6.12
CA ASP A 58 6.72 4.08 -7.24
C ASP A 58 8.19 3.65 -7.33
N ALA A 59 9.10 4.53 -6.90
CA ALA A 59 10.54 4.29 -6.87
C ALA A 59 11.01 3.55 -5.60
N VAL A 60 10.16 3.42 -4.57
CA VAL A 60 10.52 2.66 -3.35
C VAL A 60 10.78 1.19 -3.73
N PRO A 61 11.87 0.57 -3.25
CA PRO A 61 12.15 -0.84 -3.51
C PRO A 61 10.98 -1.78 -3.17
N LEU A 62 10.82 -2.81 -3.99
CA LEU A 62 9.79 -3.83 -3.83
C LEU A 62 9.84 -4.43 -2.41
N GLY A 63 8.69 -4.56 -1.78
CA GLY A 63 8.53 -4.98 -0.37
C GLY A 63 8.45 -3.82 0.64
N GLY A 64 8.95 -2.63 0.31
CA GLY A 64 8.79 -1.43 1.14
C GLY A 64 7.54 -0.60 0.81
N GLN A 65 7.05 -0.70 -0.42
CA GLN A 65 6.02 0.20 -0.97
C GLN A 65 4.71 0.19 -0.18
N ALA A 66 4.19 -0.98 0.19
CA ALA A 66 2.95 -1.07 0.95
C ALA A 66 3.03 -0.39 2.32
N ASN A 67 4.17 -0.50 3.01
CA ASN A 67 4.38 0.19 4.29
C ASN A 67 4.41 1.71 4.12
N ILE A 68 5.05 2.19 3.04
CA ILE A 68 5.04 3.62 2.71
C ILE A 68 3.63 4.09 2.33
N ALA A 69 2.87 3.29 1.58
CA ALA A 69 1.48 3.59 1.25
C ALA A 69 0.61 3.74 2.51
N VAL A 70 0.77 2.85 3.49
CA VAL A 70 0.10 2.95 4.81
C VAL A 70 0.53 4.22 5.55
N LEU A 71 1.83 4.56 5.54
CA LEU A 71 2.32 5.79 6.15
C LEU A 71 1.75 7.05 5.47
N ILE A 72 1.56 7.02 4.14
CA ILE A 72 0.91 8.11 3.41
C ILE A 72 -0.56 8.26 3.87
N GLY A 73 -1.29 7.16 4.06
CA GLY A 73 -2.64 7.18 4.64
C GLY A 73 -2.65 7.85 6.03
N ALA A 74 -1.72 7.45 6.90
CA ALA A 74 -1.55 8.08 8.22
C ALA A 74 -1.20 9.57 8.12
N CYS A 75 -0.42 10.01 7.13
CA CYS A 75 -0.14 11.42 6.92
C CYS A 75 -1.42 12.20 6.56
N VAL A 76 -2.29 11.61 5.75
CA VAL A 76 -3.56 12.22 5.31
C VAL A 76 -4.57 12.32 6.46
N ASP A 77 -4.60 11.34 7.36
CA ASP A 77 -5.38 11.42 8.60
C ASP A 77 -4.89 12.54 9.54
N ASN A 78 -3.63 12.95 9.38
CA ASN A 78 -3.00 14.04 10.14
C ASN A 78 -2.89 15.36 9.35
N GLY A 79 -3.63 15.51 8.25
CA GLY A 79 -3.78 16.79 7.55
C GLY A 79 -2.94 16.94 6.27
N ALA A 80 -2.28 15.89 5.78
CA ALA A 80 -1.74 15.89 4.42
C ALA A 80 -2.86 15.96 3.38
N ASP A 81 -2.57 16.57 2.23
CA ASP A 81 -3.54 16.69 1.13
C ASP A 81 -3.83 15.32 0.49
N ALA A 82 -5.03 14.80 0.76
CA ALA A 82 -5.50 13.52 0.23
C ALA A 82 -5.52 13.49 -1.30
N THR A 83 -5.76 14.61 -1.97
CA THR A 83 -5.87 14.67 -3.44
C THR A 83 -4.52 14.55 -4.12
N VAL A 84 -3.44 14.96 -3.44
CA VAL A 84 -2.06 14.76 -3.90
C VAL A 84 -1.55 13.37 -3.53
N CYS A 85 -1.91 12.88 -2.34
CA CYS A 85 -1.42 11.61 -1.80
C CYS A 85 -2.12 10.38 -2.40
N GLY A 86 -3.40 10.50 -2.75
CA GLY A 86 -4.26 9.37 -3.13
C GLY A 86 -3.91 8.71 -4.47
N PRO A 87 -3.68 9.44 -5.56
CA PRO A 87 -3.45 8.84 -6.88
C PRO A 87 -2.35 7.76 -6.93
N PRO A 88 -1.13 7.98 -6.37
CA PRO A 88 -0.11 6.93 -6.40
C PRO A 88 -0.46 5.72 -5.52
N VAL A 89 -1.14 5.91 -4.38
CA VAL A 89 -1.58 4.80 -3.52
C VAL A 89 -2.65 3.95 -4.20
N LEU A 90 -3.64 4.59 -4.82
CA LEU A 90 -4.71 3.90 -5.55
C LEU A 90 -4.18 3.17 -6.79
N THR A 91 -3.23 3.78 -7.51
CA THR A 91 -2.53 3.12 -8.62
C THR A 91 -1.79 1.86 -8.13
N GLY A 92 -1.07 1.97 -7.02
CA GLY A 92 -0.40 0.83 -6.39
C GLY A 92 -1.36 -0.27 -5.96
N LEU A 93 -2.52 0.08 -5.37
CA LEU A 93 -3.57 -0.88 -5.03
C LEU A 93 -4.07 -1.65 -6.26
N ILE A 94 -4.40 -0.95 -7.36
CA ILE A 94 -4.88 -1.57 -8.60
C ILE A 94 -3.84 -2.57 -9.13
N VAL A 95 -2.58 -2.14 -9.24
CA VAL A 95 -1.49 -2.97 -9.75
C VAL A 95 -1.29 -4.21 -8.87
N ASN A 96 -1.24 -4.04 -7.55
CA ASN A 96 -0.97 -5.15 -6.65
C ASN A 96 -2.15 -6.11 -6.47
N LEU A 97 -3.40 -5.64 -6.61
CA LEU A 97 -4.55 -6.53 -6.74
C LEU A 97 -4.45 -7.38 -8.01
N GLY A 98 -4.10 -6.78 -9.15
CA GLY A 98 -3.89 -7.50 -10.40
C GLY A 98 -2.77 -8.53 -10.32
N TYR A 99 -1.64 -8.17 -9.69
CA TYR A 99 -0.55 -9.10 -9.44
C TYR A 99 -0.93 -10.22 -8.48
N ALA A 100 -1.69 -9.94 -7.42
CA ALA A 100 -2.15 -10.96 -6.49
C ALA A 100 -3.10 -11.97 -7.17
N VAL A 101 -4.00 -11.49 -8.05
CA VAL A 101 -4.83 -12.35 -8.91
C VAL A 101 -3.95 -13.21 -9.82
N GLY A 102 -2.91 -12.61 -10.42
CA GLY A 102 -1.94 -13.32 -11.25
C GLY A 102 -1.19 -14.42 -10.49
N PHE A 103 -0.73 -14.10 -9.28
CA PHE A 103 -0.08 -15.05 -8.37
C PHE A 103 -1.02 -16.21 -8.02
N ALA A 104 -2.25 -15.89 -7.61
CA ALA A 104 -3.24 -16.89 -7.22
C ALA A 104 -3.55 -17.88 -8.36
N ARG A 105 -3.79 -17.37 -9.58
CA ARG A 105 -3.98 -18.22 -10.77
C ARG A 105 -2.76 -19.09 -11.02
N ALA A 106 -1.58 -18.48 -11.03
CA ALA A 106 -0.32 -19.18 -11.28
C ALA A 106 -0.07 -20.31 -10.26
N TRP A 107 -0.44 -20.10 -9.00
CA TRP A 107 -0.25 -21.07 -7.91
C TRP A 107 -1.19 -22.26 -8.08
N LEU A 108 -2.48 -21.97 -8.27
CA LEU A 108 -3.51 -23.00 -8.49
C LEU A 108 -3.22 -23.85 -9.73
N ASP A 109 -2.68 -23.25 -10.80
CA ASP A 109 -2.35 -23.95 -12.04
C ASP A 109 -1.10 -24.85 -11.93
N ARG A 110 -0.06 -24.40 -11.20
CA ARG A 110 1.25 -25.08 -11.17
C ARG A 110 1.44 -25.99 -9.95
N VAL A 111 1.06 -25.50 -8.78
CA VAL A 111 1.22 -26.19 -7.50
C VAL A 111 -0.08 -26.89 -7.13
N GLY A 112 -1.21 -26.20 -7.32
CA GLY A 112 -2.51 -26.63 -6.86
C GLY A 112 -2.64 -26.56 -5.33
N GLY A 113 -3.84 -26.86 -4.83
CA GLY A 113 -4.11 -26.86 -3.38
C GLY A 113 -4.29 -25.46 -2.80
N GLU A 114 -3.99 -25.33 -1.51
CA GLU A 114 -4.15 -24.10 -0.74
C GLU A 114 -3.06 -23.08 -1.11
N LEU A 115 -3.44 -21.79 -1.18
CA LEU A 115 -2.48 -20.70 -1.37
C LEU A 115 -1.63 -20.51 -0.11
N PRO A 116 -0.38 -20.04 -0.24
CA PRO A 116 0.45 -19.78 0.93
C PRO A 116 -0.18 -18.73 1.83
N ASP A 117 -0.10 -18.95 3.13
CA ASP A 117 -0.41 -17.93 4.13
C ASP A 117 0.65 -16.81 4.05
N PRO A 118 0.27 -15.55 3.77
CA PRO A 118 1.19 -14.41 3.80
C PRO A 118 1.94 -14.26 5.13
N ASP A 119 1.34 -14.69 6.24
CA ASP A 119 1.94 -14.59 7.58
C ASP A 119 2.69 -15.88 7.98
N GLY A 120 2.68 -16.89 7.11
CA GLY A 120 3.29 -18.20 7.33
C GLY A 120 4.73 -18.32 6.86
N GLU A 121 5.25 -19.56 6.89
CA GLU A 121 6.55 -19.88 6.32
C GLU A 121 6.51 -19.78 4.79
N LEU A 122 7.59 -19.25 4.19
CA LEU A 122 7.70 -19.13 2.73
C LEU A 122 7.89 -20.52 2.10
N PRO A 123 6.98 -20.96 1.22
CA PRO A 123 7.14 -22.25 0.55
C PRO A 123 8.30 -22.23 -0.46
N PRO A 124 8.99 -23.37 -0.66
CA PRO A 124 10.06 -23.46 -1.65
C PRO A 124 9.57 -23.25 -3.09
N GLU A 125 8.30 -23.54 -3.37
CA GLU A 125 7.66 -23.39 -4.69
C GLU A 125 7.66 -21.94 -5.20
N LEU A 126 7.86 -20.93 -4.33
CA LEU A 126 7.90 -19.53 -4.72
C LEU A 126 8.98 -19.19 -5.75
N LEU A 127 10.06 -19.96 -5.78
CA LEU A 127 11.15 -19.76 -6.75
C LEU A 127 10.66 -19.94 -8.20
N ASP A 128 9.58 -20.68 -8.40
CA ASP A 128 9.01 -20.99 -9.72
C ASP A 128 7.76 -20.14 -10.05
N MET A 129 7.39 -19.21 -9.17
CA MET A 129 6.14 -18.44 -9.27
C MET A 129 6.20 -17.20 -10.18
N GLY A 130 7.37 -16.90 -10.74
CA GLY A 130 7.54 -15.89 -11.77
C GLY A 130 8.21 -14.61 -11.27
N ALA A 131 7.74 -13.48 -11.76
CA ALA A 131 8.34 -12.18 -11.46
C ALA A 131 8.20 -11.82 -9.97
N VAL A 132 9.23 -11.20 -9.40
CA VAL A 132 9.30 -10.90 -7.97
C VAL A 132 8.17 -9.97 -7.51
N GLU A 133 7.71 -9.07 -8.37
CA GLU A 133 6.57 -8.18 -8.15
C GLU A 133 5.26 -8.97 -7.95
N VAL A 134 5.07 -10.01 -8.76
CA VAL A 134 3.89 -10.88 -8.68
C VAL A 134 3.90 -11.66 -7.38
N VAL A 135 5.05 -12.23 -7.03
CA VAL A 135 5.21 -12.95 -5.76
C VAL A 135 4.95 -12.00 -4.59
N LEU A 136 5.68 -10.88 -4.49
CA LEU A 136 5.58 -9.95 -3.37
C LEU A 136 4.20 -9.29 -3.23
N SER A 137 3.44 -9.14 -4.33
CA SER A 137 2.08 -8.61 -4.25
C SER A 137 1.19 -9.43 -3.33
N TRP A 138 1.38 -10.75 -3.25
CA TRP A 138 0.61 -11.63 -2.36
C TRP A 138 0.87 -11.33 -0.88
N TRP A 139 2.14 -11.12 -0.50
CA TRP A 139 2.55 -10.80 0.87
C TRP A 139 2.24 -9.36 1.28
N THR A 140 2.17 -8.44 0.32
CA THR A 140 1.98 -7.01 0.61
C THR A 140 0.55 -6.54 0.41
N LEU A 141 -0.35 -7.44 -0.02
CA LEU A 141 -1.70 -7.09 -0.43
C LEU A 141 -2.51 -6.43 0.69
N ASP A 142 -2.41 -6.92 1.93
CA ASP A 142 -3.12 -6.33 3.06
C ASP A 142 -2.73 -4.88 3.30
N GLY A 143 -1.43 -4.58 3.19
CA GLY A 143 -0.90 -3.22 3.32
C GLY A 143 -1.47 -2.31 2.23
N TRP A 144 -1.52 -2.79 0.98
CA TRP A 144 -2.11 -2.05 -0.13
C TRP A 144 -3.62 -1.84 0.02
N VAL A 145 -4.38 -2.86 0.42
CA VAL A 145 -5.83 -2.75 0.64
C VAL A 145 -6.12 -1.77 1.77
N ARG A 146 -5.39 -1.88 2.89
CA ARG A 146 -5.51 -0.94 4.01
C ARG A 146 -5.22 0.49 3.57
N ALA A 147 -4.08 0.73 2.92
CA ALA A 147 -3.71 2.06 2.45
C ALA A 147 -4.74 2.63 1.47
N GLY A 148 -5.21 1.83 0.50
CA GLY A 148 -6.20 2.28 -0.47
C GLY A 148 -7.57 2.57 0.16
N LEU A 149 -7.97 1.83 1.19
CA LEU A 149 -9.21 2.09 1.94
C LEU A 149 -9.23 3.46 2.61
N ASP A 150 -8.09 3.92 3.15
CA ASP A 150 -7.98 5.24 3.77
C ASP A 150 -8.32 6.38 2.78
N PHE A 151 -8.07 6.15 1.49
CA PHE A 151 -8.44 7.06 0.40
C PHE A 151 -9.86 6.84 -0.12
N LEU A 152 -10.24 5.59 -0.41
CA LEU A 152 -11.55 5.30 -1.02
C LEU A 152 -12.73 5.63 -0.10
N ARG A 153 -12.51 5.66 1.22
CA ARG A 153 -13.51 6.11 2.21
C ARG A 153 -13.82 7.60 2.12
N ARG A 154 -12.91 8.40 1.58
CA ARG A 154 -13.06 9.85 1.46
C ARG A 154 -13.91 10.18 0.23
N PRO A 155 -15.10 10.79 0.39
CA PRO A 155 -15.99 11.09 -0.73
C PRO A 155 -15.33 11.93 -1.82
N GLU A 156 -14.47 12.88 -1.44
CA GLU A 156 -13.74 13.74 -2.37
C GLU A 156 -12.78 12.97 -3.29
N ILE A 157 -12.16 11.90 -2.80
CA ILE A 157 -11.31 11.04 -3.62
C ILE A 157 -12.16 10.11 -4.46
N ARG A 158 -13.14 9.44 -3.85
CA ARG A 158 -14.02 8.48 -4.53
C ARG A 158 -14.84 9.11 -5.66
N HIS A 159 -15.31 10.35 -5.48
CA HIS A 159 -16.01 11.09 -6.53
C HIS A 159 -15.07 11.65 -7.62
N GLY A 160 -13.77 11.74 -7.33
CA GLY A 160 -12.75 12.14 -8.30
C GLY A 160 -12.30 10.99 -9.22
N LEU A 161 -12.61 9.74 -8.87
CA LEU A 161 -12.33 8.57 -9.72
C LEU A 161 -13.40 8.41 -10.80
N ASP A 162 -12.96 8.07 -12.01
CA ASP A 162 -13.89 7.69 -13.06
C ASP A 162 -14.53 6.32 -12.79
N ARG A 163 -15.64 6.06 -13.47
CA ARG A 163 -16.40 4.81 -13.31
C ARG A 163 -15.58 3.58 -13.74
N GLU A 164 -14.76 3.73 -14.77
CA GLU A 164 -13.91 2.66 -15.32
C GLU A 164 -12.92 2.16 -14.26
N THR A 165 -12.28 3.07 -13.53
CA THR A 165 -11.34 2.76 -12.45
C THR A 165 -12.03 2.01 -11.31
N LEU A 166 -13.21 2.46 -10.89
CA LEU A 166 -14.00 1.80 -9.84
C LEU A 166 -14.48 0.41 -10.26
N ASP A 167 -14.93 0.26 -11.50
CA ASP A 167 -15.34 -1.03 -12.06
C ASP A 167 -14.16 -1.99 -12.19
N HIS A 168 -12.98 -1.48 -12.59
CA HIS A 168 -11.76 -2.28 -12.66
C HIS A 168 -11.30 -2.78 -11.28
N LEU A 169 -11.27 -1.90 -10.26
CA LEU A 169 -11.00 -2.28 -8.88
C LEU A 169 -11.98 -3.36 -8.37
N SER A 170 -13.27 -3.20 -8.69
CA SER A 170 -14.32 -4.14 -8.31
C SER A 170 -14.13 -5.51 -8.98
N ALA A 171 -13.75 -5.52 -10.26
CA ALA A 171 -13.47 -6.74 -11.01
C ALA A 171 -12.25 -7.48 -10.43
N LEU A 172 -11.15 -6.76 -10.16
CA LEU A 172 -9.95 -7.36 -9.56
C LEU A 172 -10.22 -7.98 -8.18
N HIS A 173 -10.98 -7.28 -7.32
CA HIS A 173 -11.37 -7.80 -6.02
C HIS A 173 -12.28 -9.03 -6.12
N THR A 174 -13.21 -9.03 -7.09
CA THR A 174 -14.09 -10.17 -7.36
C THR A 174 -13.28 -11.38 -7.82
N ASP A 175 -12.41 -11.20 -8.83
CA ASP A 175 -11.52 -12.25 -9.34
C ASP A 175 -10.69 -12.87 -8.20
N LEU A 176 -10.10 -12.03 -7.34
CA LEU A 176 -9.32 -12.50 -6.20
C LEU A 176 -10.18 -13.32 -5.24
N THR A 177 -11.39 -12.84 -4.93
CA THR A 177 -12.33 -13.52 -4.02
C THR A 177 -12.74 -14.87 -4.58
N GLU A 178 -13.04 -14.95 -5.88
CA GLU A 178 -13.45 -16.21 -6.53
C GLU A 178 -12.31 -17.24 -6.57
N LEU A 179 -11.07 -16.80 -6.81
CA LEU A 179 -9.91 -17.68 -6.88
C LEU A 179 -9.46 -18.20 -5.51
N THR A 180 -9.53 -17.34 -4.50
CA THR A 180 -8.84 -17.59 -3.21
C THR A 180 -9.81 -17.79 -2.05
N GLY A 181 -11.08 -17.45 -2.22
CA GLY A 181 -12.04 -17.34 -1.12
C GLY A 181 -11.79 -16.14 -0.19
N ARG A 182 -10.68 -15.41 -0.37
CA ARG A 182 -10.30 -14.26 0.44
C ARG A 182 -11.05 -13.01 -0.02
N ARG A 183 -11.93 -12.52 0.85
CA ARG A 183 -12.73 -11.31 0.60
C ARG A 183 -12.35 -10.20 1.55
N TYR A 184 -12.08 -9.01 1.00
CA TYR A 184 -11.97 -7.78 1.77
C TYR A 184 -13.33 -7.08 1.84
N ASP A 185 -14.08 -7.30 2.92
CA ASP A 185 -15.45 -6.81 3.04
C ASP A 185 -15.57 -5.28 3.03
N GLU A 186 -14.64 -4.59 3.71
CA GLU A 186 -14.64 -3.13 3.72
C GLU A 186 -14.39 -2.54 2.33
N LEU A 187 -13.45 -3.13 1.57
CA LEU A 187 -13.18 -2.71 0.19
C LEU A 187 -14.39 -2.95 -0.70
N ALA A 188 -15.02 -4.12 -0.57
CA ALA A 188 -16.24 -4.44 -1.31
C ALA A 188 -17.38 -3.45 -1.02
N ALA A 189 -17.58 -3.10 0.26
CA ALA A 189 -18.62 -2.17 0.66
C ALA A 189 -18.38 -0.76 0.09
N VAL A 190 -17.15 -0.27 0.18
CA VAL A 190 -16.77 1.05 -0.35
C VAL A 190 -16.94 1.12 -1.88
N LEU A 191 -16.54 0.06 -2.60
CA LEU A 191 -16.69 -0.03 -4.05
C LEU A 191 -18.16 -0.15 -4.50
N ALA A 192 -18.99 -0.84 -3.71
CA ALA A 192 -20.43 -0.91 -3.95
C ALA A 192 -21.17 0.41 -3.65
N GLY A 193 -20.51 1.39 -3.02
CA GLY A 193 -21.14 2.62 -2.56
C GLY A 193 -22.07 2.41 -1.36
N THR A 194 -21.97 1.27 -0.69
CA THR A 194 -22.66 0.99 0.57
C THR A 194 -21.82 1.48 1.73
N GLU A 195 -22.44 2.09 2.74
CA GLU A 195 -21.76 2.42 3.99
C GLU A 195 -21.16 1.12 4.56
N ALA A 196 -19.85 1.13 4.85
CA ALA A 196 -19.17 -0.07 5.33
C ALA A 196 -19.87 -0.58 6.61
N PRO A 197 -20.05 -1.91 6.76
CA PRO A 197 -20.52 -2.43 8.05
C PRO A 197 -19.55 -1.97 9.14
N PRO A 198 -20.03 -1.65 10.36
CA PRO A 198 -19.15 -1.25 11.45
C PRO A 198 -18.10 -2.34 11.63
N ALA A 199 -16.83 -1.93 11.72
CA ALA A 199 -15.73 -2.84 12.05
C ALA A 199 -16.14 -3.65 13.27
N ALA A 200 -16.14 -4.98 13.14
CA ALA A 200 -16.40 -5.86 14.26
C ALA A 200 -15.32 -5.58 15.31
N GLY A 201 -15.71 -4.87 16.37
CA GLY A 201 -14.82 -4.61 17.50
C GLY A 201 -14.55 -5.92 18.22
N GLU A 202 -13.29 -6.32 18.26
CA GLU A 202 -12.47 -6.61 19.46
C GLU A 202 -11.13 -7.25 19.07
#